data_AF-A0A7W2EWA7-F1
#
_entry.id   AF-A0A7W2EWA7-F1
#
_cell.length_a   1.000
_cell.length_b   1.000
_cell.length_c   1.000
_cell.angle_alpha   90.00
_cell.angle_beta   90.00
_cell.angle_gamma   90.00
#
_symmetry.space_group_name_H-M   'P 1'
#
loop_
_entity.id
_entity.type
_entity.pdbx_description
1 polymer ?
#
loop_
_entity_poly.entity_id
_entity_poly.type
_entity_poly.pdbx_seq_one_letter_code
_entity_poly.pdbx_strand_id
1 'polypeptide(L)'
;MPAEPNPIIDRCASLAMTLSRAQQLAVEHDANDPDSLARVLGLDTETWQPIRDRRWVWMAAQGASVGYRDVMDERALVDAISSAKVESKYFVHMCTLLDEVPLQVVIMACSQVAQQSQIPMPMIWKNVATLARIVSARRAKFWSIDNY
;
A
#
# COMPACT_ATOMS: atom_id res chain seq x y z
N MET A 1 5.32 16.42 -30.95
CA MET A 1 4.14 15.69 -30.43
C MET A 1 4.36 15.52 -28.94
N PRO A 2 3.47 15.99 -28.04
CA PRO A 2 3.52 15.54 -26.66
C PRO A 2 3.32 14.02 -26.66
N ALA A 3 4.14 13.29 -25.90
CA ALA A 3 3.97 11.86 -25.72
C ALA A 3 2.57 11.59 -25.19
N GLU A 4 1.89 10.57 -25.72
CA GLU A 4 0.62 10.15 -25.15
C GLU A 4 0.80 9.83 -23.66
N PRO A 5 -0.13 10.28 -22.78
CA PRO A 5 -0.04 9.99 -21.36
C PRO A 5 0.00 8.48 -21.15
N ASN A 6 1.09 7.99 -20.57
CA ASN A 6 1.24 6.58 -20.27
C ASN A 6 0.68 6.34 -18.87
N PRO A 7 -0.51 5.72 -18.74
CA PRO A 7 -1.19 5.60 -17.45
C PRO A 7 -0.36 4.86 -16.40
N ILE A 8 0.52 3.96 -16.83
CA ILE A 8 1.44 3.24 -15.95
C ILE A 8 2.44 4.22 -15.33
N ILE A 9 3.04 5.09 -16.14
CA ILE A 9 4.04 6.06 -15.69
C ILE A 9 3.40 7.12 -14.78
N ASP A 10 2.24 7.63 -15.17
CA ASP A 10 1.48 8.60 -14.38
C ASP A 10 1.09 8.01 -13.02
N ARG A 11 0.67 6.73 -13.01
CA ARG A 11 0.30 6.06 -11.77
C ARG A 11 1.50 5.76 -10.88
N CYS A 12 2.63 5.31 -11.45
CA CYS A 12 3.90 5.18 -10.73
C CYS A 12 4.30 6.51 -10.06
N ALA A 13 4.25 7.62 -10.81
CA ALA A 13 4.56 8.95 -10.30
C ALA A 13 3.61 9.37 -9.16
N SER A 14 2.30 9.15 -9.32
CA SER A 14 1.31 9.47 -8.29
C SER A 14 1.47 8.67 -7.00
N LEU A 15 2.01 7.45 -7.11
CA LEU A 15 2.32 6.58 -5.99
C LEU A 15 3.75 6.77 -5.47
N ALA A 16 4.51 7.72 -6.00
CA ALA A 16 5.92 7.95 -5.68
C ALA A 16 6.75 6.66 -5.72
N MET A 17 6.73 5.97 -6.87
CA MET A 17 7.57 4.80 -7.11
C MET A 17 8.04 4.77 -8.56
N THR A 18 9.12 4.03 -8.81
CA THR A 18 9.62 3.80 -10.18
C THR A 18 8.85 2.67 -10.86
N LEU A 19 8.89 2.61 -12.20
CA LEU A 19 8.33 1.49 -12.96
C LEU A 19 8.96 0.15 -12.57
N SER A 20 10.29 0.13 -12.39
CA SER A 20 11.01 -1.07 -11.95
C SER A 20 10.49 -1.57 -10.60
N ARG A 21 10.21 -0.66 -9.66
CA ARG A 21 9.60 -1.01 -8.39
C ARG A 21 8.19 -1.58 -8.59
N ALA A 22 7.35 -0.93 -9.39
CA ALA A 22 5.99 -1.42 -9.66
C ALA A 22 6.00 -2.83 -10.27
N GLN A 23 6.95 -3.14 -11.16
CA GLN A 23 7.14 -4.49 -11.71
C GLN A 23 7.54 -5.51 -10.63
N GLN A 24 8.45 -5.15 -9.72
CA GLN A 24 8.79 -6.02 -8.58
C GLN A 24 7.59 -6.28 -7.67
N LEU A 25 6.78 -5.24 -7.40
CA LEU A 25 5.55 -5.37 -6.62
C LEU A 25 4.56 -6.32 -7.30
N ALA A 26 4.44 -6.26 -8.63
CA ALA A 26 3.58 -7.16 -9.40
C ALA A 26 4.03 -8.62 -9.30
N VAL A 27 5.33 -8.89 -9.47
CA VAL A 27 5.89 -10.25 -9.34
C VAL A 27 5.67 -10.81 -7.93
N GLU A 28 5.87 -9.99 -6.90
CA GLU A 28 5.62 -10.39 -5.50
C GLU A 28 4.12 -10.59 -5.21
N HIS A 29 3.25 -9.83 -5.87
CA HIS A 29 1.81 -9.94 -5.69
C HIS A 29 1.28 -11.25 -6.28
N ASP A 30 1.61 -11.53 -7.55
CA ASP A 30 1.38 -12.79 -8.24
C ASP A 30 2.18 -12.81 -9.55
N ALA A 31 3.20 -13.67 -9.62
CA ALA A 31 4.06 -13.81 -10.80
C ALA A 31 3.38 -14.47 -12.01
N ASN A 32 2.24 -15.16 -11.81
CA ASN A 32 1.52 -15.86 -12.87
C ASN A 32 0.34 -15.06 -13.40
N ASP A 33 0.03 -13.93 -12.78
CA ASP A 33 -1.07 -13.06 -13.16
C ASP A 33 -0.58 -11.98 -14.14
N PRO A 34 -1.03 -12.02 -15.42
CA PRO A 34 -0.62 -11.03 -16.42
C PRO A 34 -1.09 -9.60 -16.07
N ASP A 35 -2.12 -9.49 -15.22
CA ASP A 35 -2.70 -8.21 -14.82
C ASP A 35 -2.10 -7.64 -13.52
N SER A 36 -1.13 -8.35 -12.93
CA SER A 36 -0.64 -8.03 -11.59
C SER A 36 -0.09 -6.61 -11.50
N LEU A 37 0.54 -6.12 -12.58
CA LEU A 37 1.02 -4.74 -12.67
C LEU A 37 -0.13 -3.73 -12.60
N ALA A 38 -1.22 -3.96 -13.33
CA ALA A 38 -2.40 -3.11 -13.25
C ALA A 38 -2.98 -3.13 -11.83
N ARG A 39 -3.07 -4.31 -11.22
CA ARG A 39 -3.61 -4.49 -9.86
C ARG A 39 -2.82 -3.71 -8.81
N VAL A 40 -1.49 -3.85 -8.76
CA VAL A 40 -0.66 -3.15 -7.76
C VAL A 40 -0.62 -1.64 -7.95
N LEU A 41 -0.84 -1.16 -9.19
CA LEU A 41 -0.97 0.28 -9.49
C LEU A 41 -2.38 0.82 -9.23
N GLY A 42 -3.35 -0.05 -8.99
CA GLY A 42 -4.76 0.34 -8.87
C GLY A 42 -5.36 0.79 -10.20
N LEU A 43 -4.96 0.13 -11.29
CA LEU A 43 -5.50 0.34 -12.63
C LEU A 43 -6.46 -0.80 -12.98
N ASP A 44 -7.47 -0.47 -13.76
CA ASP A 44 -8.38 -1.43 -14.38
C ASP A 44 -7.62 -2.21 -15.46
N THR A 45 -7.84 -3.52 -15.53
CA THR A 45 -7.03 -4.45 -16.33
C THR A 45 -7.30 -4.35 -17.82
N GLU A 46 -8.47 -3.84 -18.21
CA GLU A 46 -8.86 -3.68 -19.61
C GLU A 46 -8.60 -2.25 -20.08
N THR A 47 -9.01 -1.27 -19.28
CA THR A 47 -8.99 0.15 -19.67
C THR A 47 -7.71 0.88 -19.27
N TRP A 48 -6.90 0.31 -18.37
CA TRP A 48 -5.70 0.93 -17.79
C TRP A 48 -5.97 2.28 -17.11
N GLN A 49 -7.23 2.57 -16.80
CA GLN A 49 -7.64 3.75 -16.04
C GLN A 49 -7.59 3.44 -14.54
N PRO A 50 -7.38 4.44 -13.68
CA PRO A 50 -7.52 4.26 -12.24
C PRO A 50 -8.86 3.61 -11.89
N ILE A 51 -8.81 2.54 -11.10
CA ILE A 51 -10.02 1.92 -10.59
C ILE A 51 -10.78 2.92 -9.73
N ARG A 52 -12.11 2.82 -9.74
CA ARG A 52 -12.98 3.67 -8.92
C ARG A 52 -12.59 3.58 -7.44
N ASP A 53 -12.82 4.67 -6.72
CA ASP A 53 -12.59 4.74 -5.29
C ASP A 53 -13.28 3.59 -4.57
N ARG A 54 -12.49 2.87 -3.75
CA ARG A 54 -12.98 1.86 -2.83
C ARG A 54 -12.58 2.25 -1.41
N ARG A 55 -13.15 1.55 -0.43
CA ARG A 55 -12.75 1.70 0.97
C ARG A 55 -11.47 0.89 1.25
N TRP A 56 -10.36 1.29 0.63
CA TRP A 56 -9.08 0.57 0.69
C TRP A 56 -8.55 0.46 2.12
N VAL A 57 -8.61 1.56 2.88
CA VAL A 57 -8.25 1.57 4.31
C VAL A 57 -9.13 0.60 5.10
N TRP A 58 -10.44 0.58 4.87
CA TRP A 58 -11.33 -0.41 5.49
C TRP A 58 -10.93 -1.85 5.14
N MET A 59 -10.70 -2.14 3.86
CA MET A 59 -10.29 -3.47 3.40
C MET A 59 -8.96 -3.90 4.03
N ALA A 60 -7.99 -2.98 4.12
CA ALA A 60 -6.72 -3.21 4.77
C ALA A 60 -6.87 -3.48 6.28
N ALA A 61 -7.68 -2.67 6.96
CA ALA A 61 -7.95 -2.80 8.39
C ALA A 61 -8.66 -4.13 8.72
N GLN A 62 -9.62 -4.55 7.88
CA GLN A 62 -10.26 -5.86 8.00
C GLN A 62 -9.29 -7.01 7.73
N GLY A 63 -8.47 -6.93 6.67
CA GLY A 63 -7.48 -7.96 6.35
C GLY A 63 -6.40 -8.12 7.43
N ALA A 64 -6.05 -7.05 8.14
CA ALA A 64 -5.12 -7.05 9.25
C ALA A 64 -5.72 -7.63 10.55
N SER A 65 -7.04 -7.69 10.66
CA SER A 65 -7.77 -8.08 11.86
C SER A 65 -8.07 -9.58 11.87
N VAL A 66 -7.03 -10.40 12.04
CA VAL A 66 -7.12 -11.88 12.01
C VAL A 66 -7.57 -12.54 13.32
N GLY A 67 -7.95 -11.75 14.34
CA GLY A 67 -8.42 -12.25 15.64
C GLY A 67 -9.71 -11.56 16.11
N TYR A 68 -10.67 -12.34 16.61
CA TYR A 68 -12.01 -11.87 17.00
C TYR A 68 -12.07 -10.91 18.21
N ARG A 69 -10.96 -10.74 18.95
CA ARG A 69 -10.96 -9.99 20.22
C ARG A 69 -10.69 -8.50 20.06
N ASP A 70 -9.87 -8.12 19.09
CA ASP A 70 -9.51 -6.74 18.81
C ASP A 70 -9.51 -6.55 17.29
N VAL A 71 -10.31 -5.59 16.81
CA VAL A 71 -10.38 -5.23 15.40
C VAL A 71 -9.65 -3.90 15.26
N MET A 72 -8.68 -3.83 14.35
CA MET A 72 -8.10 -2.55 13.96
C MET A 72 -9.16 -1.80 13.16
N ASP A 73 -9.63 -0.66 13.68
CA ASP A 73 -10.53 0.20 12.93
C ASP A 73 -9.77 1.03 11.88
N GLU A 74 -10.52 1.61 10.92
CA GLU A 74 -9.96 2.44 9.85
C GLU A 74 -9.17 3.64 10.36
N ARG A 75 -9.65 4.27 11.44
CA ARG A 75 -9.03 5.46 11.98
C ARG A 75 -7.68 5.14 12.61
N ALA A 76 -7.60 4.05 13.37
CA ALA A 76 -6.34 3.56 13.91
C ALA A 76 -5.33 3.24 12.80
N LEU A 77 -5.79 2.70 11.67
CA LEU A 77 -4.91 2.42 10.53
C LEU A 77 -4.41 3.71 9.86
N VAL A 78 -5.30 4.68 9.63
CA VAL A 78 -4.94 6.01 9.10
C VAL A 78 -3.94 6.70 10.01
N ASP A 79 -4.23 6.75 11.33
CA ASP A 79 -3.37 7.38 12.31
C ASP A 79 -2.00 6.69 12.36
N ALA A 80 -1.96 5.36 12.25
CA ALA A 80 -0.70 4.63 12.25
C ALA A 80 0.15 4.93 11.01
N ILE A 81 -0.44 4.79 9.81
CA ILE A 81 0.26 5.04 8.54
C ILE A 81 0.68 6.52 8.40
N SER A 82 -0.15 7.47 8.84
CA SER A 82 0.15 8.90 8.73
C SER A 82 1.21 9.39 9.73
N SER A 83 1.34 8.74 10.89
CA SER A 83 2.25 9.18 11.97
C SER A 83 3.46 8.28 12.21
N ALA A 84 3.52 7.11 11.56
CA ALA A 84 4.50 6.05 11.84
C ALA A 84 4.49 5.53 13.29
N LYS A 85 3.38 5.70 14.01
CA LYS A 85 3.20 5.22 15.38
C LYS A 85 2.11 4.17 15.43
N VAL A 86 2.34 3.09 16.17
CA VAL A 86 1.33 2.05 16.37
C VAL A 86 1.18 1.79 17.86
N GLU A 87 -0.07 1.80 18.35
CA GLU A 87 -0.36 1.41 19.72
C GLU A 87 -0.03 -0.06 19.94
N SER A 88 0.46 -0.42 21.13
CA SER A 88 0.91 -1.79 21.45
C SER A 88 -0.14 -2.87 21.11
N LYS A 89 -1.43 -2.60 21.37
CA LYS A 89 -2.55 -3.49 21.04
C LYS A 89 -2.67 -3.81 19.54
N TYR A 90 -2.17 -2.95 18.65
CA TYR A 90 -2.28 -3.10 17.20
C TYR A 90 -0.98 -3.58 16.53
N PHE A 91 0.07 -3.92 17.29
CA PHE A 91 1.33 -4.42 16.71
C PHE A 91 1.14 -5.64 15.82
N VAL A 92 0.34 -6.62 16.27
CA VAL A 92 0.08 -7.85 15.51
C VAL A 92 -0.73 -7.56 14.25
N HIS A 93 -1.69 -6.63 14.31
CA HIS A 93 -2.47 -6.23 13.13
C HIS A 93 -1.58 -5.53 12.11
N MET A 94 -0.73 -4.60 12.54
CA MET A 94 0.20 -3.91 11.65
C MET A 94 1.25 -4.87 11.06
N CYS A 95 1.71 -5.87 11.81
CA CYS A 95 2.57 -6.94 11.29
C CYS A 95 1.83 -7.75 10.21
N THR A 96 0.60 -8.19 10.50
CA THR A 96 -0.26 -8.93 9.55
C THR A 96 -0.55 -8.11 8.28
N LEU A 97 -0.82 -6.81 8.43
CA LEU A 97 -1.02 -5.90 7.31
C LEU A 97 0.17 -5.92 6.34
N LEU A 98 1.38 -5.84 6.87
CA LEU A 98 2.59 -5.69 6.07
C LEU A 98 3.13 -7.01 5.53
N ASP A 99 2.74 -8.14 6.13
CA ASP A 99 3.22 -9.47 5.76
C ASP A 99 2.20 -10.31 4.99
N GLU A 100 0.90 -10.14 5.19
CA GLU A 100 -0.12 -11.09 4.75
C GLU A 100 -1.27 -10.46 3.95
N VAL A 101 -1.56 -9.17 4.15
CA VAL A 101 -2.61 -8.49 3.38
C VAL A 101 -2.14 -8.30 1.91
N PRO A 102 -3.01 -8.55 0.91
CA PRO A 102 -2.63 -8.42 -0.50
C PRO A 102 -2.01 -7.06 -0.83
N LEU A 103 -0.90 -7.05 -1.57
CA LEU A 103 -0.13 -5.84 -1.87
C LEU A 103 -0.97 -4.73 -2.49
N GLN A 104 -1.87 -5.05 -3.44
CA GLN A 104 -2.80 -4.07 -4.00
C GLN A 104 -3.60 -3.34 -2.91
N VAL A 105 -4.12 -4.07 -1.93
CA VAL A 105 -4.93 -3.50 -0.85
C VAL A 105 -4.08 -2.57 0.01
N VAL A 106 -2.86 -2.99 0.37
CA VAL A 106 -1.94 -2.18 1.18
C VAL A 106 -1.50 -0.91 0.44
N ILE A 107 -1.10 -1.02 -0.83
CA ILE A 107 -0.64 0.12 -1.64
C ILE A 107 -1.77 1.12 -1.86
N MET A 108 -2.97 0.64 -2.19
CA MET A 108 -4.12 1.52 -2.40
C MET A 108 -4.62 2.13 -1.09
N ALA A 109 -4.51 1.43 0.04
CA ALA A 109 -4.76 2.01 1.35
C ALA A 109 -3.76 3.13 1.68
N CYS A 110 -2.47 2.96 1.37
CA CYS A 110 -1.46 4.01 1.52
C CYS A 110 -1.79 5.24 0.66
N SER A 111 -2.19 5.04 -0.61
CA SER A 111 -2.63 6.12 -1.49
C SER A 111 -3.87 6.84 -0.94
N GLN A 112 -4.82 6.11 -0.39
CA GLN A 112 -6.00 6.68 0.25
C GLN A 112 -5.65 7.46 1.53
N VAL A 113 -4.75 6.96 2.37
CA VAL A 113 -4.25 7.68 3.56
C VAL A 113 -3.54 8.97 3.17
N ALA A 114 -2.71 8.93 2.13
CA ALA A 114 -2.04 10.13 1.59
C ALA A 114 -3.04 11.23 1.24
N GLN A 115 -4.13 10.86 0.56
CA GLN A 115 -5.21 11.77 0.19
C GLN A 115 -6.01 12.26 1.41
N GLN A 116 -6.43 11.37 2.31
CA GLN A 116 -7.23 11.72 3.48
C GLN A 116 -6.48 12.60 4.48
N SER A 117 -5.20 12.30 4.71
CA SER A 117 -4.34 13.04 5.63
C SER A 117 -3.60 14.22 4.99
N GLN A 118 -3.75 14.42 3.67
CA GLN A 118 -3.02 15.44 2.90
C GLN A 118 -1.49 15.34 3.08
N ILE A 119 -0.97 14.10 3.09
CA ILE A 119 0.45 13.80 3.24
C ILE A 119 1.00 13.30 1.90
N PRO A 120 2.15 13.81 1.42
CA PRO A 120 2.76 13.31 0.20
C PRO A 120 3.12 11.82 0.28
N MET A 121 2.92 11.08 -0.82
CA MET A 121 3.24 9.64 -0.90
C MET A 121 4.66 9.25 -0.44
N PRO A 122 5.73 10.01 -0.74
CA PRO A 122 7.07 9.68 -0.23
C PRO A 122 7.13 9.64 1.31
N MET A 123 6.38 10.51 1.99
CA MET A 123 6.29 10.50 3.45
C MET A 123 5.49 9.30 3.95
N ILE A 124 4.42 8.91 3.25
CA ILE A 124 3.68 7.69 3.56
C ILE A 124 4.59 6.45 3.47
N TRP A 125 5.40 6.33 2.41
CA TRP A 125 6.35 5.21 2.30
C TRP A 125 7.40 5.21 3.41
N LYS A 126 7.91 6.38 3.78
CA LYS A 126 8.82 6.50 4.93
C LYS A 126 8.17 6.04 6.24
N ASN A 127 6.89 6.35 6.43
CA ASN A 127 6.14 5.91 7.60
C ASN A 127 5.92 4.40 7.59
N VAL A 128 5.52 3.83 6.44
CA VAL A 128 5.36 2.37 6.27
C VAL A 128 6.68 1.63 6.52
N ALA A 129 7.80 2.12 5.97
CA ALA A 129 9.14 1.58 6.24
C ALA A 129 9.50 1.61 7.73
N THR A 130 9.04 2.62 8.45
CA THR A 130 9.27 2.76 9.89
C THR A 130 8.39 1.79 10.67
N LEU A 131 7.10 1.69 10.34
CA LEU A 131 6.18 0.73 10.95
C LEU A 131 6.65 -0.70 10.74
N ALA A 132 7.08 -1.06 9.53
CA ALA A 132 7.60 -2.39 9.20
C ALA A 132 8.78 -2.79 10.10
N ARG A 133 9.65 -1.84 10.45
CA ARG A 133 10.74 -2.05 11.41
C ARG A 133 10.23 -2.14 12.85
N ILE A 134 9.32 -1.24 13.26
CA ILE A 134 8.76 -1.22 14.62
C ILE A 134 8.11 -2.57 14.96
N VAL A 135 7.33 -3.13 14.04
CA VAL A 135 6.60 -4.38 14.26
C VAL A 135 7.41 -5.62 13.86
N SER A 136 8.66 -5.43 13.42
CA SER A 136 9.53 -6.51 12.93
C SER A 136 8.87 -7.38 11.86
N ALA A 137 8.20 -6.75 10.90
CA ALA A 137 7.55 -7.42 9.78
C ALA A 137 8.58 -8.27 9.00
N ARG A 138 8.18 -9.48 8.59
CA ARG A 138 9.02 -10.39 7.77
C ARG A 138 9.47 -9.71 6.48
N ARG A 139 8.57 -8.92 5.87
CA ARG A 139 8.82 -8.16 4.65
C ARG A 139 9.43 -6.77 4.91
N ALA A 140 10.07 -6.49 6.06
CA ALA A 140 10.59 -5.15 6.37
C ALA A 140 11.57 -4.59 5.31
N LYS A 141 12.46 -5.43 4.74
CA LYS A 141 13.36 -5.00 3.65
C LYS A 141 12.60 -4.61 2.38
N PHE A 142 11.49 -5.28 2.11
CA PHE A 142 10.62 -4.97 0.98
C PHE A 142 9.98 -3.60 1.14
N TRP A 143 9.59 -3.22 2.35
CA TRP A 143 9.06 -1.88 2.66
C TRP A 143 10.14 -0.80 2.86
N SER A 144 11.43 -1.07 2.60
CA SER A 144 12.49 -0.07 2.76
C SER A 144 12.24 1.17 1.91
N ILE A 145 12.60 2.34 2.44
CA ILE A 145 12.48 3.61 1.71
C ILE A 145 13.32 3.64 0.44
N ASP A 146 14.43 2.91 0.38
CA ASP A 146 15.28 2.85 -0.83
C ASP A 146 14.55 2.24 -2.05
N ASN A 147 13.40 1.62 -1.82
CA ASN A 147 12.56 1.05 -2.86
C ASN A 147 11.51 2.02 -3.41
N TYR A 148 11.35 3.24 -2.85
CA TYR A 148 10.31 4.22 -3.18
C TYR A 148 10.87 5.63 -3.36
#